data_AF-A0A511K9W6-F1
#
_entry.id   AF-A0A511K9W6-F1
#
_cell.length_a   1.000
_cell.length_b   1.000
_cell.length_c   1.000
_cell.angle_alpha   90.00
_cell.angle_beta   90.00
_cell.angle_gamma   90.00
#
_symmetry.space_group_name_H-M   'P 1'
#
loop_
_entity.id
_entity.type
_entity.pdbx_description
1 polymer ?
#
loop_
_entity_poly.entity_id
_entity_poly.type
_entity_poly.pdbx_seq_one_letter_code
_entity_poly.pdbx_strand_id
1 'polypeptide(L)'
;MTTQKARLRTKSSEGPSAASWSPSPSPPLPSSPSTRAPDLTLSHADRRKLLEQHGPMRPSELGLPNGKDMVKDPMVVFSPEELERLVQQQRLAGSEGTDAVKEAINGERLEEELEEVEEELMLWEEVVNAILWTIPFGFLFTGMDYAVHAQFGQELVPPEELTHLLDFLPALLLLNFIVSRPSSRALLPSTILQSALTVLSISVGISTIHTCTSEGYLRVISRAPALGVVWCWTIVRLELGWSVLALAGVGLGVWMTGGDIQWLKGLV
;
A
#
# COMPACT_ATOMS: atom_id res chain seq x y z
N MET A 1 10.56 -2.33 -68.33
CA MET A 1 11.59 -1.29 -68.36
C MET A 1 11.18 -0.15 -67.44
N THR A 2 11.63 -0.16 -66.18
CA THR A 2 12.22 1.00 -65.47
C THR A 2 12.58 0.58 -64.05
N THR A 3 13.84 0.87 -63.75
CA THR A 3 14.65 0.57 -62.57
C THR A 3 14.36 1.55 -61.44
N GLN A 4 14.55 1.12 -60.17
CA GLN A 4 15.17 1.85 -59.03
C GLN A 4 14.49 1.48 -57.69
N LYS A 5 15.16 1.34 -56.55
CA LYS A 5 16.59 1.29 -56.17
C LYS A 5 16.59 0.88 -54.69
N ALA A 6 17.44 -0.07 -54.34
CA ALA A 6 17.72 -0.44 -52.96
C ALA A 6 18.29 0.74 -52.17
N ARG A 7 17.93 0.83 -50.88
CA ARG A 7 18.76 1.48 -49.86
C ARG A 7 18.56 0.80 -48.50
N LEU A 8 19.44 -0.17 -48.25
CA LEU A 8 19.86 -0.58 -46.91
C LEU A 8 20.50 0.62 -46.21
N ARG A 9 20.09 0.89 -44.97
CA ARG A 9 20.84 1.77 -44.07
C ARG A 9 20.95 1.09 -42.72
N THR A 10 22.05 0.34 -42.60
CA THR A 10 22.70 0.04 -41.33
C THR A 10 23.11 1.36 -40.66
N LYS A 11 22.77 1.53 -39.39
CA LYS A 11 23.42 2.53 -38.53
C LYS A 11 23.94 1.82 -37.29
N SER A 12 25.25 1.89 -37.16
CA SER A 12 26.10 1.33 -36.12
C SER A 12 25.88 2.00 -34.77
N SER A 13 26.14 1.18 -33.74
CA SER A 13 26.70 1.50 -32.42
C SER A 13 26.91 2.97 -32.07
N GLU A 14 26.27 3.39 -30.99
CA GLU A 14 26.86 4.29 -29.99
C GLU A 14 26.21 3.92 -28.64
N GLY A 15 26.97 3.21 -27.81
CA GLY A 15 26.59 2.92 -26.43
C GLY A 15 27.04 4.06 -25.52
N PRO A 16 26.16 4.60 -24.66
CA PRO A 16 26.58 5.38 -23.52
C PRO A 16 26.87 4.46 -22.33
N SER A 17 28.17 4.29 -22.06
CA SER A 17 28.81 4.24 -20.75
C SER A 17 27.94 3.84 -19.55
N ALA A 18 28.21 2.63 -19.04
CA ALA A 18 27.80 2.16 -17.73
C ALA A 18 28.19 3.17 -16.65
N ALA A 19 27.20 3.87 -16.08
CA ALA A 19 27.35 4.58 -14.83
C ALA A 19 27.34 3.56 -13.69
N SER A 20 28.53 3.17 -13.22
CA SER A 20 28.70 2.35 -12.02
C SER A 20 28.34 3.18 -10.79
N TRP A 21 27.07 3.14 -10.40
CA TRP A 21 26.62 3.67 -9.12
C TRP A 21 27.16 2.77 -8.01
N SER A 22 28.12 3.30 -7.26
CA SER A 22 28.61 2.71 -6.01
C SER A 22 27.83 3.34 -4.87
N PRO A 23 27.16 2.58 -3.99
CA PRO A 23 26.46 3.17 -2.85
C PRO A 23 27.49 3.79 -1.88
N SER A 24 27.29 5.08 -1.58
CA SER A 24 28.03 5.79 -0.53
C SER A 24 27.80 5.10 0.83
N PRO A 25 28.84 5.00 1.68
CA PRO A 25 28.70 4.42 3.01
C PRO A 25 27.76 5.26 3.88
N SER A 26 26.84 4.57 4.56
CA SER A 26 25.88 5.16 5.49
C SER A 26 26.56 6.03 6.55
N PRO A 27 26.00 7.19 6.91
CA PRO A 27 26.46 7.96 8.06
C PRO A 27 26.21 7.17 9.35
N PRO A 28 27.12 7.23 10.36
CA PRO A 28 26.90 6.59 11.64
C PRO A 28 25.71 7.22 12.38
N LEU A 29 24.94 6.37 13.07
CA LEU A 29 23.80 6.80 13.88
C LEU A 29 24.22 7.86 14.91
N PRO A 30 23.41 8.91 15.13
CA PRO A 30 23.58 9.78 16.28
C PRO A 30 23.39 8.96 17.56
N SER A 31 24.41 9.00 18.42
CA SER A 31 24.35 8.48 19.79
C SER A 31 23.09 8.99 20.49
N SER A 32 22.28 8.05 20.97
CA SER A 32 21.09 8.32 21.77
C SER A 32 21.38 9.35 22.86
N PRO A 33 20.54 10.40 23.03
CA PRO A 33 20.63 11.23 24.21
C PRO A 33 20.32 10.34 25.41
N SER A 34 21.32 10.21 26.29
CA SER A 34 21.19 9.67 27.64
C SER A 34 19.93 10.22 28.26
N THR A 35 18.88 9.39 28.33
CA THR A 35 17.67 9.65 29.10
C THR A 35 18.09 9.66 30.56
N ARG A 36 18.55 10.82 31.04
CA ARG A 36 18.69 11.09 32.46
C ARG A 36 17.27 11.32 32.97
N ALA A 37 16.53 10.23 33.11
CA ALA A 37 15.39 10.22 34.01
C ALA A 37 15.92 10.67 35.39
N PRO A 38 15.31 11.65 36.06
CA PRO A 38 15.56 11.81 37.47
C PRO A 38 15.08 10.54 38.15
N ASP A 39 16.00 9.77 38.72
CA ASP A 39 15.73 8.65 39.61
C ASP A 39 14.89 9.15 40.80
N LEU A 40 13.57 9.18 40.62
CA LEU A 40 12.59 9.34 41.67
C LEU A 40 12.06 7.95 42.07
N THR A 41 12.98 7.02 42.29
CA THR A 41 12.69 5.76 42.98
C THR A 41 12.87 5.95 44.48
N LEU A 42 12.14 6.92 45.04
CA LEU A 42 11.99 7.03 46.50
C LEU A 42 11.37 5.72 47.01
N SER A 43 12.10 5.05 47.89
CA SER A 43 11.63 3.85 48.58
C SER A 43 10.29 4.14 49.26
N HIS A 44 9.40 3.15 49.28
CA HIS A 44 8.06 3.29 49.85
C HIS A 44 8.09 3.71 51.35
N ALA A 45 9.22 3.46 52.02
CA ALA A 45 9.51 3.93 53.38
C ALA A 45 9.83 5.43 53.44
N ASP A 46 10.58 5.95 52.46
CA ASP A 46 10.91 7.39 52.38
C ASP A 46 9.71 8.22 51.98
N ARG A 47 8.82 7.67 51.14
CA ARG A 47 7.53 8.27 50.82
C ARG A 47 6.63 8.44 52.05
N ARG A 48 6.66 7.47 52.98
CA ARG A 48 5.89 7.55 54.24
C ARG A 48 6.49 8.57 55.20
N LYS A 49 7.83 8.67 55.29
CA LYS A 49 8.48 9.71 56.09
C LYS A 49 8.18 11.12 55.60
N LEU A 50 8.14 11.34 54.28
CA LEU A 50 7.77 12.65 53.71
C LEU A 50 6.29 13.01 53.96
N LEU A 51 5.39 12.04 53.93
CA LEU A 51 3.98 12.23 54.27
C LEU A 51 3.76 12.48 55.77
N GLU A 52 4.57 11.88 56.65
CA GLU A 52 4.57 12.20 58.09
C GLU A 52 5.16 13.58 58.38
N GLN A 53 6.19 13.99 57.63
CA GLN A 53 6.82 15.31 57.77
C GLN A 53 5.93 16.44 57.23
N HIS A 54 5.08 16.16 56.24
CA HIS A 54 4.15 17.10 55.64
C HIS A 54 2.71 16.56 55.67
N GLY A 55 2.23 16.23 56.88
CA GLY A 55 0.82 15.93 57.11
C GLY A 55 -0.09 17.08 56.64
N PRO A 56 -1.38 16.81 56.37
CA PRO A 56 -2.29 17.78 55.79
C PRO A 56 -2.45 19.00 56.70
N MET A 57 -1.79 20.11 56.34
CA MET A 57 -1.95 21.39 57.05
C MET A 57 -3.41 21.84 56.95
N ARG A 58 -4.00 22.17 58.09
CA ARG A 58 -5.33 22.75 58.13
C ARG A 58 -5.29 24.15 57.51
N PRO A 59 -6.30 24.57 56.72
CA PRO A 59 -6.36 25.91 56.14
C PRO A 59 -6.27 27.06 57.16
N SER A 60 -6.48 26.77 58.44
CA SER A 60 -6.36 27.71 59.57
C SER A 60 -4.93 27.99 60.03
N GLU A 61 -3.90 27.32 59.49
CA GLU A 61 -2.49 27.55 59.82
C GLU A 61 -1.71 28.32 58.74
N LEU A 62 -2.34 28.59 57.58
CA LEU A 62 -1.89 29.66 56.70
C LEU A 62 -2.28 30.98 57.36
N GLY A 63 -1.33 31.67 57.98
CA GLY A 63 -1.50 32.97 58.61
C GLY A 63 -1.91 34.07 57.63
N LEU A 64 -3.15 34.00 57.15
CA LEU A 64 -3.83 35.08 56.45
C LEU A 64 -4.38 36.04 57.52
N PRO A 65 -3.98 37.32 57.53
CA PRO A 65 -4.53 38.28 58.47
C PRO A 65 -6.04 38.42 58.26
N ASN A 66 -6.79 38.10 59.32
CA ASN A 66 -8.24 38.06 59.34
C ASN A 66 -8.82 39.49 59.40
N GLY A 67 -9.18 40.03 58.24
CA GLY A 67 -10.50 40.62 57.96
C GLY A 67 -11.15 41.62 58.92
N LYS A 68 -10.39 42.41 59.69
CA LYS A 68 -10.92 43.58 60.39
C LYS A 68 -9.84 44.65 60.35
N ASP A 69 -10.15 45.78 59.72
CA ASP A 69 -9.28 46.92 59.43
C ASP A 69 -8.65 46.89 58.03
N MET A 70 -9.48 47.02 56.99
CA MET A 70 -9.03 47.56 55.71
C MET A 70 -9.70 48.91 55.49
N VAL A 71 -8.98 49.96 55.90
CA VAL A 71 -9.05 51.28 55.29
C VAL A 71 -8.86 51.08 53.79
N LYS A 72 -9.80 51.60 52.99
CA LYS A 72 -9.74 51.57 51.51
C LYS A 72 -8.66 52.51 51.02
N ASP A 73 -7.41 52.10 51.17
CA ASP A 73 -6.34 52.60 50.32
C ASP A 73 -6.31 51.71 49.08
N PRO A 74 -6.42 52.26 47.85
CA PRO A 74 -6.30 51.47 46.64
C PRO A 74 -4.90 50.86 46.61
N MET A 75 -4.84 49.55 46.87
CA MET A 75 -3.60 48.80 46.89
C MET A 75 -3.07 48.76 45.45
N VAL A 76 -1.95 49.46 45.27
CA VAL A 76 -1.17 49.63 44.03
C VAL A 76 -1.70 50.68 43.05
N VAL A 77 -1.36 51.94 43.33
CA VAL A 77 -1.28 52.98 42.31
C VAL A 77 0.03 52.75 41.53
N PHE A 78 -0.05 52.04 40.41
CA PHE A 78 1.07 51.96 39.48
C PHE A 78 1.33 53.36 38.91
N SER A 79 2.58 53.79 38.90
CA SER A 79 2.95 54.95 38.08
C SER A 79 2.63 54.64 36.61
N PRO A 80 2.23 55.62 35.78
CA PRO A 80 1.89 55.37 34.38
C PRO A 80 2.99 54.64 33.62
N GLU A 81 4.25 54.84 34.01
CA GLU A 81 5.43 54.19 33.43
C GLU A 81 5.56 52.69 33.81
N GLU A 82 5.11 52.28 34.99
CA GLU A 82 5.13 50.86 35.42
C GLU A 82 4.01 50.06 34.76
N LEU A 83 2.86 50.70 34.52
CA LEU A 83 1.75 50.07 33.80
C LEU A 83 2.12 49.82 32.33
N GLU A 84 2.79 50.78 31.69
CA GLU A 84 3.31 50.62 30.33
C GLU A 84 4.33 49.48 30.23
N ARG A 85 5.24 49.38 31.21
CA ARG A 85 6.21 48.27 31.27
C ARG A 85 5.54 46.90 31.43
N LEU A 86 4.51 46.79 32.27
CA LEU A 86 3.78 45.54 32.46
C LEU A 86 2.95 45.16 31.23
N VAL A 87 2.31 46.12 30.56
CA VAL A 87 1.59 45.87 29.30
C VAL A 87 2.56 45.46 28.19
N GLN A 88 3.74 46.07 28.12
CA GLN A 88 4.77 45.70 27.15
C GLN A 88 5.35 44.31 27.43
N GLN A 89 5.55 43.97 28.71
CA GLN A 89 5.96 42.63 29.12
C GLN A 89 4.89 41.57 28.84
N GLN A 90 3.60 41.89 29.03
CA GLN A 90 2.50 41.01 28.66
C GLN A 90 2.34 40.85 27.15
N ARG A 91 2.61 41.89 26.36
CA ARG A 91 2.62 41.81 24.89
C ARG A 91 3.75 40.92 24.37
N LEU A 92 4.94 40.99 24.97
CA LEU A 92 6.07 40.13 24.61
C LEU A 92 5.79 38.66 25.00
N ALA A 93 5.33 38.43 26.23
CA ALA A 93 4.97 37.09 26.70
C ALA A 93 3.77 36.49 25.94
N GLY A 94 2.82 37.32 25.50
CA GLY A 94 1.70 36.92 24.67
C GLY A 94 2.11 36.60 23.22
N SER A 95 3.06 37.37 22.66
CA SER A 95 3.58 37.14 21.30
C SER A 95 4.34 35.83 21.20
N GLU A 96 5.24 35.54 22.15
CA GLU A 96 6.01 34.27 22.16
C GLU A 96 5.09 33.04 22.25
N GLY A 97 3.99 33.13 23.03
CA GLY A 97 2.99 32.06 23.09
C GLY A 97 2.19 31.91 21.80
N THR A 98 1.81 33.01 21.15
CA THR A 98 1.05 32.95 19.89
C THR A 98 1.89 32.51 18.70
N ASP A 99 3.18 32.85 18.67
CA ASP A 99 4.09 32.47 17.60
C ASP A 99 4.44 30.97 17.68
N ALA A 100 4.68 30.45 18.89
CA ALA A 100 4.88 29.01 19.10
C ALA A 100 3.63 28.17 18.80
N VAL A 101 2.44 28.64 19.16
CA VAL A 101 1.18 27.97 18.82
C VAL A 101 0.93 28.00 17.32
N LYS A 102 1.25 29.11 16.65
CA LYS A 102 1.10 29.23 15.19
C LYS A 102 2.10 28.34 14.44
N GLU A 103 3.32 28.19 14.94
CA GLU A 103 4.32 27.27 14.40
C GLU A 103 3.92 25.80 14.61
N ALA A 104 3.39 25.44 15.79
CA ALA A 104 2.87 24.10 16.06
C ALA A 104 1.67 23.75 15.15
N ILE A 105 0.69 24.66 15.02
CA ILE A 105 -0.47 24.46 14.13
C ILE A 105 -0.02 24.36 12.66
N ASN A 106 0.94 25.19 12.26
CA ASN A 106 1.46 25.15 10.90
C ASN A 106 2.32 23.90 10.65
N GLY A 107 2.98 23.38 11.67
CA GLY A 107 3.73 22.12 11.66
C GLY A 107 2.82 20.90 11.54
N GLU A 108 1.80 20.78 12.40
CA GLU A 108 0.79 19.71 12.31
C GLU A 108 0.07 19.73 10.96
N ARG A 109 -0.31 20.92 10.47
CA ARG A 109 -0.93 21.06 9.13
C ARG A 109 0.01 20.66 7.99
N LEU A 110 1.31 20.91 8.12
CA LEU A 110 2.31 20.48 7.14
C LEU A 110 2.52 18.97 7.19
N GLU A 111 2.52 18.37 8.38
CA GLU A 111 2.58 16.92 8.56
C GLU A 111 1.36 16.23 7.95
N GLU A 112 0.14 16.75 8.20
CA GLU A 112 -1.08 16.25 7.55
C GLU A 112 -1.04 16.41 6.02
N GLU A 113 -0.62 17.58 5.49
CA GLU A 113 -0.48 17.78 4.04
C GLU A 113 0.60 16.86 3.43
N LEU A 114 1.69 16.57 4.15
CA LEU A 114 2.72 15.64 3.70
C LEU A 114 2.24 14.19 3.74
N GLU A 115 1.51 13.79 4.77
CA GLU A 115 0.88 12.47 4.86
C GLU A 115 -0.13 12.26 3.72
N GLU A 116 -0.99 13.24 3.43
CA GLU A 116 -1.92 13.17 2.30
C GLU A 116 -1.21 13.00 0.95
N VAL A 117 -0.14 13.77 0.71
CA VAL A 117 0.66 13.66 -0.52
C VAL A 117 1.39 12.31 -0.59
N GLU A 118 1.93 11.82 0.53
CA GLU A 118 2.59 10.51 0.58
C GLU A 118 1.59 9.38 0.31
N GLU A 119 0.39 9.44 0.88
CA GLU A 119 -0.69 8.50 0.60
C GLU A 119 -1.12 8.54 -0.86
N GLU A 120 -1.25 9.72 -1.46
CA GLU A 120 -1.60 9.87 -2.87
C GLU A 120 -0.51 9.27 -3.78
N LEU A 121 0.76 9.55 -3.50
CA LEU A 121 1.89 8.98 -4.24
C LEU A 121 1.93 7.45 -4.15
N MET A 122 1.66 6.89 -2.97
CA MET A 122 1.55 5.43 -2.78
C MET A 122 0.40 4.85 -3.61
N LEU A 123 -0.77 5.50 -3.65
CA LEU A 123 -1.90 5.05 -4.47
C LEU A 123 -1.58 5.09 -5.97
N TRP A 124 -0.88 6.13 -6.43
CA TRP A 124 -0.42 6.22 -7.81
C TRP A 124 0.56 5.09 -8.16
N GLU A 125 1.49 4.78 -7.27
CA GLU A 125 2.40 3.64 -7.47
C GLU A 125 1.64 2.32 -7.57
N GLU A 126 0.64 2.09 -6.71
CA GLU A 126 -0.22 0.90 -6.76
C GLU A 126 -0.99 0.79 -8.07
N VAL A 127 -1.59 1.89 -8.55
CA VAL A 127 -2.35 1.95 -9.80
C VAL A 127 -1.45 1.73 -11.00
N VAL A 128 -0.31 2.41 -11.06
CA VAL A 128 0.67 2.25 -12.15
C VAL A 128 1.21 0.83 -12.18
N ASN A 129 1.52 0.24 -11.02
CA ASN A 129 1.94 -1.14 -10.93
C ASN A 129 0.83 -2.10 -11.40
N ALA A 130 -0.43 -1.87 -11.01
CA ALA A 130 -1.55 -2.67 -11.48
C ALA A 130 -1.71 -2.59 -13.01
N ILE A 131 -1.60 -1.40 -13.60
CA ILE A 131 -1.62 -1.20 -15.07
C ILE A 131 -0.44 -1.89 -15.74
N LEU A 132 0.77 -1.80 -15.17
CA LEU A 132 1.94 -2.46 -15.72
C LEU A 132 1.74 -3.98 -15.78
N TRP A 133 1.10 -4.55 -14.76
CA TRP A 133 0.73 -5.95 -14.72
C TRP A 133 -0.40 -6.30 -15.70
N THR A 134 -1.34 -5.41 -16.04
CA THR A 134 -2.40 -5.74 -17.00
C THR A 134 -1.89 -5.89 -18.43
N ILE A 135 -0.82 -5.19 -18.82
CA ILE A 135 -0.25 -5.23 -20.19
C ILE A 135 0.07 -6.66 -20.67
N PRO A 136 0.89 -7.47 -19.99
CA PRO A 136 1.21 -8.83 -20.44
C PRO A 136 -0.01 -9.75 -20.45
N PHE A 137 -0.95 -9.59 -19.51
CA PHE A 137 -2.18 -10.39 -19.48
C PHE A 137 -3.20 -9.97 -20.54
N GLY A 138 -3.23 -8.69 -20.92
CA GLY A 138 -3.99 -8.22 -22.07
C GLY A 138 -3.47 -8.82 -23.36
N PHE A 139 -2.14 -8.88 -23.54
CA PHE A 139 -1.54 -9.58 -24.68
C PHE A 139 -1.85 -11.08 -24.67
N LEU A 140 -1.78 -11.73 -23.51
CA LEU A 140 -2.14 -13.13 -23.35
C LEU A 140 -3.63 -13.38 -23.69
N PHE A 141 -4.52 -12.47 -23.32
CA PHE A 141 -5.94 -12.53 -23.65
C PHE A 141 -6.16 -12.48 -25.16
N THR A 142 -5.63 -11.47 -25.83
CA THR A 142 -5.69 -11.33 -27.30
C THR A 142 -5.09 -12.57 -27.99
N GLY A 143 -3.92 -13.03 -27.55
CA GLY A 143 -3.29 -14.22 -28.13
C GLY A 143 -4.14 -15.49 -27.99
N MET A 144 -4.83 -15.65 -26.86
CA MET A 144 -5.71 -16.80 -26.65
C MET A 144 -7.04 -16.66 -27.37
N ASP A 145 -7.63 -15.46 -27.42
CA ASP A 145 -8.85 -15.18 -28.18
C ASP A 145 -8.64 -15.49 -29.66
N TYR A 146 -7.53 -14.98 -30.22
CA TYR A 146 -7.10 -15.30 -31.58
C TYR A 146 -6.89 -16.80 -31.80
N ALA A 147 -6.15 -17.47 -30.91
CA ALA A 147 -5.87 -18.89 -31.04
C ALA A 147 -7.14 -19.75 -31.02
N VAL A 148 -8.11 -19.42 -30.16
CA VAL A 148 -9.36 -20.17 -30.04
C VAL A 148 -10.22 -20.02 -31.30
N HIS A 149 -10.37 -18.81 -31.84
CA HIS A 149 -11.11 -18.65 -33.11
C HIS A 149 -10.39 -19.30 -34.29
N ALA A 150 -9.05 -19.23 -34.33
CA ALA A 150 -8.25 -19.90 -35.35
C ALA A 150 -8.44 -21.43 -35.30
N GLN A 151 -8.58 -22.02 -34.11
CA GLN A 151 -8.88 -23.46 -33.94
C GLN A 151 -10.24 -23.87 -34.54
N PHE A 152 -11.22 -22.96 -34.59
CA PHE A 152 -12.54 -23.22 -35.14
C PHE A 152 -12.75 -22.65 -36.55
N GLY A 153 -11.68 -22.14 -37.19
CA GLY A 153 -11.75 -21.58 -38.55
C GLY A 153 -12.61 -20.32 -38.65
N GLN A 154 -12.74 -19.56 -37.56
CA GLN A 154 -13.43 -18.27 -37.56
C GLN A 154 -12.41 -17.14 -37.73
N GLU A 155 -12.69 -16.22 -38.64
CA GLU A 155 -11.92 -14.99 -38.78
C GLU A 155 -12.42 -13.99 -37.73
N LEU A 156 -11.56 -13.59 -36.78
CA LEU A 156 -11.88 -12.42 -35.95
C LEU A 156 -11.71 -11.17 -36.77
N VAL A 157 -12.69 -10.30 -36.64
CA VAL A 157 -12.61 -8.95 -37.16
C VAL A 157 -11.90 -8.12 -36.07
N PRO A 158 -10.76 -7.45 -36.38
CA PRO A 158 -9.92 -6.76 -35.38
C PRO A 158 -10.64 -5.78 -34.43
N PRO A 159 -11.65 -5.00 -34.87
CA PRO A 159 -12.38 -4.12 -33.95
C PRO A 159 -13.20 -4.88 -32.90
N GLU A 160 -13.80 -6.03 -33.23
CA GLU A 160 -14.53 -6.87 -32.27
C GLU A 160 -13.58 -7.42 -31.20
N GLU A 161 -12.37 -7.82 -31.59
CA GLU A 161 -11.35 -8.27 -30.62
C GLU A 161 -10.93 -7.16 -29.65
N LEU A 162 -10.81 -5.92 -30.13
CA LEU A 162 -10.55 -4.78 -29.27
C LEU A 162 -11.69 -4.54 -28.28
N THR A 163 -12.95 -4.73 -28.68
CA THR A 163 -14.09 -4.59 -27.76
C THR A 163 -14.07 -5.66 -26.67
N HIS A 164 -13.80 -6.92 -27.02
CA HIS A 164 -13.66 -8.00 -26.03
C HIS A 164 -12.51 -7.73 -25.05
N LEU A 165 -11.37 -7.25 -25.55
CA LEU A 165 -10.24 -6.88 -24.71
C LEU A 165 -10.62 -5.76 -23.74
N LEU A 166 -11.30 -4.71 -24.23
CA LEU A 166 -11.74 -3.59 -23.41
C LEU A 166 -12.76 -3.98 -22.34
N ASP A 167 -13.63 -4.96 -22.61
CA ASP A 167 -14.58 -5.48 -21.63
C ASP A 167 -13.88 -6.31 -20.54
N PHE A 168 -12.80 -7.01 -20.87
CA PHE A 168 -12.04 -7.83 -19.94
C PHE A 168 -11.00 -7.03 -19.12
N LEU A 169 -10.44 -5.97 -19.70
CA LEU A 169 -9.41 -5.13 -19.09
C LEU A 169 -9.77 -4.58 -17.69
N PRO A 170 -10.98 -4.02 -17.44
CA PRO A 170 -11.34 -3.51 -16.12
C PRO A 170 -11.39 -4.63 -15.07
N ALA A 171 -11.82 -5.84 -15.44
CA ALA A 171 -11.79 -6.98 -14.53
C ALA A 171 -10.35 -7.38 -14.17
N LEU A 172 -9.44 -7.42 -15.16
CA LEU A 172 -8.02 -7.66 -14.91
C LEU A 172 -7.37 -6.55 -14.08
N LEU A 173 -7.72 -5.29 -14.32
CA LEU A 173 -7.18 -4.16 -13.58
C LEU A 173 -7.61 -4.20 -12.13
N LEU A 174 -8.90 -4.44 -11.87
CA LEU A 174 -9.43 -4.62 -10.52
C LEU A 174 -8.74 -5.77 -9.80
N LEU A 175 -8.57 -6.90 -10.48
CA LEU A 175 -7.94 -8.09 -9.93
C LEU A 175 -6.45 -7.83 -9.57
N ASN A 176 -5.71 -7.15 -10.45
CA ASN A 176 -4.32 -6.77 -10.17
C ASN A 176 -4.24 -5.72 -9.06
N PHE A 177 -5.15 -4.76 -9.01
CA PHE A 177 -5.20 -3.75 -7.97
C PHE A 177 -5.45 -4.36 -6.59
N ILE A 178 -6.37 -5.32 -6.47
CA ILE A 178 -6.65 -6.02 -5.21
C ILE A 178 -5.42 -6.79 -4.70
N VAL A 179 -4.67 -7.45 -5.59
CA VAL A 179 -3.50 -8.25 -5.20
C VAL A 179 -2.24 -7.41 -4.99
N SER A 180 -2.10 -6.27 -5.68
CA SER A 180 -0.94 -5.40 -5.54
C SER A 180 -0.98 -4.51 -4.29
N ARG A 181 -2.08 -4.51 -3.53
CA ARG A 181 -2.21 -3.69 -2.31
C ARG A 181 -1.23 -4.19 -1.21
N PRO A 182 -0.42 -3.30 -0.60
CA PRO A 182 0.61 -3.67 0.36
C PRO A 182 0.02 -4.26 1.65
N SER A 183 0.79 -5.16 2.29
CA SER A 183 0.35 -5.95 3.47
C SER A 183 -0.05 -5.11 4.69
N SER A 184 0.34 -3.83 4.76
CA SER A 184 -0.08 -2.87 5.80
C SER A 184 -1.52 -2.38 5.61
N ARG A 185 -2.03 -2.40 4.38
CA ARG A 185 -3.36 -1.92 3.97
C ARG A 185 -4.19 -3.03 3.30
N ALA A 186 -3.66 -4.25 3.25
CA ALA A 186 -4.30 -5.41 2.67
C ALA A 186 -5.53 -5.81 3.50
N LEU A 187 -6.66 -6.01 2.83
CA LEU A 187 -7.91 -6.44 3.47
C LEU A 187 -7.82 -7.86 4.04
N LEU A 188 -6.83 -8.65 3.62
CA LEU A 188 -6.65 -10.04 4.00
C LEU A 188 -5.19 -10.34 4.37
N PRO A 189 -4.94 -11.19 5.37
CA PRO A 189 -3.62 -11.75 5.64
C PRO A 189 -3.05 -12.45 4.40
N SER A 190 -1.72 -12.40 4.24
CA SER A 190 -1.02 -13.03 3.11
C SER A 190 -1.36 -14.51 2.95
N THR A 191 -1.52 -15.25 4.05
CA THR A 191 -1.89 -16.67 4.05
C THR A 191 -3.30 -16.92 3.51
N ILE A 192 -4.25 -16.06 3.86
CA ILE A 192 -5.63 -16.16 3.37
C ILE A 192 -5.65 -15.85 1.87
N LEU A 193 -4.96 -14.81 1.44
CA LEU A 193 -4.86 -14.45 0.02
C LEU A 193 -4.25 -15.60 -0.80
N GLN A 194 -3.14 -16.20 -0.34
CA GLN A 194 -2.52 -17.35 -0.99
C GLN A 194 -3.47 -18.55 -1.06
N SER A 195 -4.19 -18.86 0.02
CA SER A 195 -5.16 -19.96 0.03
C SER A 195 -6.32 -19.70 -0.94
N ALA A 196 -6.85 -18.47 -0.98
CA ALA A 196 -7.93 -18.07 -1.87
C ALA A 196 -7.50 -18.14 -3.34
N LEU A 197 -6.29 -17.67 -3.66
CA LEU A 197 -5.70 -17.78 -4.99
C LEU A 197 -5.47 -19.25 -5.38
N THR A 198 -5.10 -20.12 -4.44
CA THR A 198 -4.95 -21.57 -4.68
C THR A 198 -6.30 -22.21 -5.02
N VAL A 199 -7.34 -21.95 -4.23
CA VAL A 199 -8.70 -22.46 -4.49
C VAL A 199 -9.25 -21.92 -5.82
N LEU A 200 -9.00 -20.64 -6.10
CA LEU A 200 -9.39 -20.01 -7.36
C LEU A 200 -8.67 -20.66 -8.54
N SER A 201 -7.36 -20.88 -8.43
CA SER A 201 -6.56 -21.53 -9.48
C SER A 201 -7.06 -22.95 -9.77
N ILE A 202 -7.36 -23.74 -8.74
CA ILE A 202 -7.90 -25.10 -8.91
C ILE A 202 -9.28 -25.04 -9.58
N SER A 203 -10.16 -24.17 -9.09
CA SER A 203 -11.54 -24.06 -9.59
C SER A 203 -11.58 -23.58 -11.04
N VAL A 204 -10.80 -22.55 -11.37
CA VAL A 204 -10.70 -22.00 -12.73
C VAL A 204 -10.00 -22.99 -13.66
N GLY A 205 -8.96 -23.69 -13.21
CA GLY A 205 -8.27 -24.71 -14.02
C GLY A 205 -9.20 -25.87 -14.40
N ILE A 206 -9.93 -26.43 -13.43
CA ILE A 206 -10.92 -27.49 -13.69
C ILE A 206 -12.05 -26.96 -14.60
N SER A 207 -12.55 -25.75 -14.35
CA SER A 207 -13.60 -25.13 -15.15
C SER A 207 -13.16 -24.90 -16.60
N THR A 208 -11.92 -24.47 -16.81
CA THR A 208 -11.34 -24.25 -18.15
C THR A 208 -11.31 -25.56 -18.93
N ILE A 209 -10.82 -26.63 -18.32
CA ILE A 209 -10.74 -27.96 -18.95
C ILE A 209 -12.15 -28.50 -19.24
N HIS A 210 -13.07 -28.33 -18.30
CA HIS A 210 -14.46 -28.75 -18.48
C HIS A 210 -15.15 -27.97 -19.61
N THR A 211 -14.97 -26.65 -19.68
CA THR A 211 -15.50 -25.82 -20.77
C THR A 211 -14.95 -26.27 -22.12
N CYS A 212 -13.63 -26.47 -22.25
CA CYS A 212 -13.03 -26.88 -23.51
C CYS A 212 -13.43 -28.28 -23.98
N THR A 213 -13.83 -29.17 -23.06
CA THR A 213 -14.14 -30.58 -23.38
C THR A 213 -15.64 -30.83 -23.55
N SER A 214 -16.47 -30.23 -22.70
CA SER A 214 -17.90 -30.58 -22.57
C SER A 214 -18.83 -29.57 -23.22
N GLU A 215 -18.39 -28.33 -23.44
CA GLU A 215 -19.28 -27.28 -23.94
C GLU A 215 -19.24 -27.15 -25.47
N GLY A 216 -20.35 -26.71 -26.06
CA GLY A 216 -20.44 -26.47 -27.49
C GLY A 216 -19.51 -25.32 -27.93
N TYR A 217 -19.08 -25.36 -29.19
CA TYR A 217 -18.03 -24.49 -29.72
C TYR A 217 -18.25 -22.99 -29.43
N LEU A 218 -19.48 -22.47 -29.58
CA LEU A 218 -19.81 -21.05 -29.33
C LEU A 218 -19.48 -20.62 -27.89
N ARG A 219 -19.64 -21.52 -26.93
CA ARG A 219 -19.37 -21.25 -25.53
C ARG A 219 -17.87 -21.36 -25.22
N VAL A 220 -17.17 -22.27 -25.89
CA VAL A 220 -15.70 -22.38 -25.80
C VAL A 220 -15.06 -21.09 -26.31
N ILE A 221 -15.48 -20.61 -27.49
CA ILE A 221 -14.94 -19.38 -28.10
C ILE A 221 -15.14 -18.16 -27.19
N SER A 222 -16.32 -18.01 -26.59
CA SER A 222 -16.61 -16.84 -25.76
C SER A 222 -16.00 -16.88 -24.34
N ARG A 223 -15.72 -18.05 -23.77
CA ARG A 223 -15.33 -18.17 -22.35
C ARG A 223 -13.92 -18.68 -22.13
N ALA A 224 -13.41 -19.56 -22.99
CA ALA A 224 -12.10 -20.17 -22.79
C ALA A 224 -10.96 -19.13 -22.73
N PRO A 225 -10.95 -18.05 -23.55
CA PRO A 225 -9.91 -17.02 -23.45
C PRO A 225 -9.91 -16.28 -22.11
N ALA A 226 -11.07 -15.89 -21.58
CA ALA A 226 -11.11 -15.22 -20.28
C ALA A 226 -10.67 -16.17 -19.15
N LEU A 227 -11.20 -17.41 -19.14
CA LEU A 227 -10.90 -18.41 -18.11
C LEU A 227 -9.42 -18.81 -18.11
N GLY A 228 -8.82 -19.03 -19.29
CA GLY A 228 -7.41 -19.39 -19.37
C GLY A 228 -6.49 -18.25 -18.91
N VAL A 229 -6.82 -16.98 -19.18
CA VAL A 229 -6.03 -15.85 -18.68
C VAL A 229 -6.12 -15.76 -17.17
N VAL A 230 -7.32 -15.88 -16.60
CA VAL A 230 -7.48 -15.89 -15.14
C VAL A 230 -6.70 -17.05 -14.52
N TRP A 231 -6.71 -18.22 -15.15
CA TRP A 231 -5.95 -19.37 -14.68
C TRP A 231 -4.43 -19.10 -14.69
N CYS A 232 -3.88 -18.67 -15.83
CA CYS A 232 -2.46 -18.31 -15.94
C CYS A 232 -2.09 -17.18 -14.96
N TRP A 233 -2.94 -16.17 -14.83
CA TRP A 233 -2.77 -15.07 -13.89
C TRP A 233 -2.67 -15.56 -12.45
N THR A 234 -3.56 -16.50 -12.04
CA THR A 234 -3.47 -17.07 -10.69
C THR A 234 -2.12 -17.75 -10.49
N ILE A 235 -1.70 -18.64 -11.39
CA ILE A 235 -0.44 -19.40 -11.27
C ILE A 235 0.78 -18.48 -11.12
N VAL A 236 0.82 -17.38 -11.87
CA VAL A 236 1.91 -16.40 -11.82
C VAL A 236 1.95 -15.63 -10.49
N ARG A 237 0.79 -15.40 -9.87
CA ARG A 237 0.68 -14.70 -8.58
C ARG A 237 0.92 -15.60 -7.36
N LEU A 238 0.75 -16.92 -7.49
CA LEU A 238 1.06 -17.85 -6.41
C LEU A 238 2.58 -18.02 -6.23
N GLU A 239 3.01 -18.27 -4.99
CA GLU A 239 4.37 -18.73 -4.74
C GLU A 239 4.59 -20.12 -5.33
N LEU A 240 5.81 -20.41 -5.78
CA LEU A 240 6.15 -21.62 -6.52
C LEU A 240 5.63 -22.92 -5.87
N GLY A 241 5.75 -23.06 -4.55
CA GLY A 241 5.26 -24.24 -3.82
C GLY A 241 3.74 -24.40 -3.91
N TRP A 242 3.01 -23.30 -3.71
CA TRP A 242 1.55 -23.28 -3.83
C TRP A 242 1.08 -23.47 -5.26
N SER A 243 1.82 -22.95 -6.26
CA SER A 243 1.52 -23.15 -7.69
C SER A 243 1.62 -24.63 -8.07
N VAL A 244 2.65 -25.34 -7.61
CA VAL A 244 2.79 -26.77 -7.86
C VAL A 244 1.65 -27.55 -7.20
N LEU A 245 1.26 -27.18 -5.98
CA LEU A 245 0.12 -27.79 -5.29
C LEU A 245 -1.19 -27.54 -6.03
N ALA A 246 -1.43 -26.31 -6.50
CA ALA A 246 -2.62 -25.96 -7.29
C ALA A 246 -2.69 -26.76 -8.59
N LEU A 247 -1.58 -26.87 -9.32
CA LEU A 247 -1.50 -27.66 -10.56
C LEU A 247 -1.72 -29.16 -10.32
N ALA A 248 -1.13 -29.70 -9.25
CA ALA A 248 -1.41 -31.07 -8.82
C ALA A 248 -2.89 -31.25 -8.47
N GLY A 249 -3.49 -30.26 -7.79
CA GLY A 249 -4.92 -30.23 -7.46
C GLY A 249 -5.81 -30.23 -8.70
N VAL A 250 -5.50 -29.45 -9.73
CA VAL A 250 -6.21 -29.49 -11.02
C VAL A 250 -6.06 -30.86 -11.67
N GLY A 251 -4.84 -31.40 -11.74
CA GLY A 251 -4.58 -32.73 -12.32
C GLY A 251 -5.37 -33.84 -11.62
N LEU A 252 -5.39 -33.83 -10.29
CA LEU A 252 -6.19 -34.77 -9.48
C LEU A 252 -7.69 -34.55 -9.69
N GLY A 253 -8.15 -33.30 -9.74
CA GLY A 253 -9.56 -32.97 -9.97
C GLY A 253 -10.05 -33.47 -11.33
N VAL A 254 -9.25 -33.28 -12.38
CA VAL A 254 -9.56 -33.78 -13.73
C VAL A 254 -9.55 -35.31 -13.76
N TRP A 255 -8.58 -35.95 -13.10
CA TRP A 255 -8.50 -37.41 -12.99
C TRP A 255 -9.74 -38.00 -12.28
N MET A 256 -10.18 -37.39 -11.17
CA MET A 256 -11.39 -37.82 -10.44
C MET A 256 -12.67 -37.59 -11.24
N THR A 257 -12.72 -36.55 -12.07
CA THR A 257 -13.88 -36.23 -12.91
C THR A 257 -14.02 -37.21 -14.09
N GLY A 258 -13.11 -38.17 -14.24
CA GLY A 258 -13.20 -39.20 -15.26
C GLY A 258 -12.81 -38.71 -16.64
N GLY A 259 -11.98 -37.66 -16.73
CA GLY A 259 -11.32 -37.28 -17.96
C GLY A 259 -10.53 -38.47 -18.47
N ASP A 260 -11.08 -39.16 -19.47
CA ASP A 260 -10.56 -40.43 -19.94
C ASP A 260 -9.18 -40.17 -20.55
N ILE A 261 -8.12 -40.46 -19.79
CA ILE A 261 -6.74 -40.25 -20.21
C ILE A 261 -6.31 -41.35 -21.20
N GLN A 262 -7.21 -41.68 -22.14
CA GLN A 262 -7.06 -42.68 -23.19
C GLN A 262 -5.78 -42.42 -24.00
N TRP A 263 -5.35 -41.15 -24.13
CA TRP A 263 -4.10 -40.77 -24.79
C TRP A 263 -2.83 -41.20 -24.02
N LEU A 264 -2.85 -41.31 -22.68
CA LEU A 264 -1.74 -41.86 -21.89
C LEU A 264 -1.66 -43.39 -22.00
N LYS A 265 -2.81 -44.06 -22.19
CA LYS A 265 -2.85 -45.50 -22.47
C LYS A 265 -2.35 -45.85 -23.87
N GLY A 266 -2.31 -44.89 -24.80
CA GLY A 266 -1.69 -45.07 -26.12
C GLY A 266 -0.17 -44.86 -26.13
N LEU A 267 0.42 -44.42 -25.01
CA LEU A 267 1.84 -44.07 -24.87
C LEU A 267 2.64 -45.11 -24.06
N VAL A 268 1.96 -46.09 -23.44
CA VAL A 268 2.53 -47.26 -22.76
C VAL A 268 2.18 -48.51 -23.57
#